data_AF-A0A2V8ZXM5-F1
#
_entry.id   AF-A0A2V8ZXM5-F1
#
_cell.length_a   1.000
_cell.length_b   1.000
_cell.length_c   1.000
_cell.angle_alpha   90.00
_cell.angle_beta   90.00
_cell.angle_gamma   90.00
#
_symmetry.space_group_name_H-M   'P 1'
#
loop_
_entity.id
_entity.type
_entity.pdbx_description
1 polymer ?
#
loop_
_entity_poly.entity_id
_entity_poly.type
_entity_poly.pdbx_seq_one_letter_code
_entity_poly.pdbx_strand_id
1 'polypeptide(L)'
;MGLVLWEVDAQADFMLPGGKLYVPGAEKIMANLNRLVEQVRQSRVLLISSADAHQPDDPEFREWPVHCVKGTAGAELVPEAPAARQLVIPNRENFVFPDDLPSYQQVLLKKKHARRL
;
A
#
# COMPACT_ATOMS: atom_id res chain seq x y z
N MET A 1 -0.51 -10.29 23.44
CA MET A 1 -0.75 -10.39 21.99
C MET A 1 -0.90 -8.98 21.46
N GLY A 2 -0.08 -8.54 20.51
CA GLY A 2 -0.25 -7.23 19.86
C GLY A 2 -1.21 -7.35 18.67
N LEU A 3 -2.07 -6.35 18.49
CA LEU A 3 -2.93 -6.24 17.30
C LEU A 3 -2.20 -5.46 16.21
N VAL A 4 -2.36 -5.89 14.96
CA VAL A 4 -1.93 -5.12 13.77
C VAL A 4 -3.12 -4.99 12.82
N LEU A 5 -3.16 -3.90 12.08
CA LEU A 5 -3.97 -3.80 10.87
C LEU A 5 -3.09 -4.08 9.67
N TRP A 6 -3.60 -4.90 8.74
CA TRP A 6 -2.89 -5.27 7.52
C TRP A 6 -3.67 -4.77 6.31
N GLU A 7 -3.13 -3.77 5.62
CA GLU A 7 -3.69 -3.16 4.42
C GLU A 7 -2.95 -3.68 3.17
N VAL A 8 -3.71 -4.16 2.19
CA VAL A 8 -3.14 -4.75 0.97
C VAL A 8 -3.49 -3.88 -0.21
N ASP A 9 -2.46 -3.31 -0.84
CA ASP A 9 -2.53 -2.69 -2.16
C ASP A 9 -3.68 -1.69 -2.32
N ALA A 10 -3.90 -0.83 -1.31
CA ALA A 10 -4.92 0.22 -1.33
C ALA A 10 -4.50 1.40 -2.23
N GLN A 11 -4.05 1.12 -3.45
CA GLN A 11 -3.53 2.07 -4.42
C GLN A 11 -4.62 2.53 -5.40
N ALA A 12 -4.46 3.73 -5.94
CA ALA A 12 -5.44 4.33 -6.85
C ALA A 12 -5.77 3.45 -8.06
N ASP A 13 -4.78 2.76 -8.63
CA ASP A 13 -4.99 1.86 -9.78
C ASP A 13 -5.90 0.67 -9.49
N PHE A 14 -5.98 0.23 -8.23
CA PHE A 14 -6.87 -0.84 -7.79
C PHE A 14 -8.20 -0.32 -7.25
N MET A 15 -8.18 0.82 -6.54
CA MET A 15 -9.29 1.27 -5.72
C MET A 15 -10.28 2.20 -6.44
N LEU A 16 -9.83 2.98 -7.42
CA LEU A 16 -10.63 4.05 -8.01
C LEU A 16 -11.17 3.68 -9.40
N PRO A 17 -12.42 4.05 -9.74
CA PRO A 17 -12.90 3.97 -11.11
C PRO A 17 -11.96 4.70 -12.07
N GLY A 18 -11.51 4.00 -13.13
CA GLY A 18 -10.52 4.51 -14.08
C GLY A 18 -9.06 4.17 -13.73
N GLY A 19 -8.81 3.54 -12.59
CA GLY A 19 -7.53 2.91 -12.26
C GLY A 19 -7.16 1.82 -13.26
N LYS A 20 -5.86 1.63 -13.50
CA LYS A 20 -5.37 0.74 -14.57
C LYS A 20 -5.67 -0.75 -14.36
N LEU A 21 -5.85 -1.17 -13.11
CA LEU A 21 -6.26 -2.51 -12.74
C LEU A 21 -7.38 -2.47 -11.68
N TYR A 22 -8.36 -1.61 -11.94
CA TYR A 22 -9.44 -1.32 -11.01
C TYR A 22 -10.23 -2.58 -10.62
N VAL A 23 -10.44 -2.76 -9.32
CA VAL A 23 -11.29 -3.81 -8.76
C VAL A 23 -12.72 -3.27 -8.66
N PRO A 24 -13.69 -3.81 -9.41
CA PRO A 24 -15.05 -3.26 -9.44
C PRO A 24 -15.68 -3.14 -8.05
N GLY A 25 -16.04 -1.91 -7.67
CA GLY A 25 -16.66 -1.56 -6.40
C GLY A 25 -15.71 -1.37 -5.22
N ALA A 26 -14.39 -1.38 -5.41
CA ALA A 26 -13.41 -1.18 -4.34
C ALA A 26 -13.54 0.19 -3.65
N GLU A 27 -13.99 1.22 -4.37
CA GLU A 27 -14.24 2.54 -3.79
C GLU A 27 -15.30 2.51 -2.67
N LYS A 28 -16.20 1.52 -2.68
CA LYS A 28 -17.27 1.37 -1.68
C LYS A 28 -16.74 1.02 -0.29
N ILE A 29 -15.52 0.49 -0.18
CA ILE A 29 -14.90 0.16 1.10
C ILE A 29 -14.00 1.27 1.65
N MET A 30 -13.77 2.36 0.91
CA MET A 30 -12.86 3.45 1.32
C MET A 30 -13.24 4.07 2.66
N ALA A 31 -14.54 4.25 2.93
CA ALA A 31 -15.00 4.75 4.23
C ALA A 31 -14.67 3.80 5.40
N ASN A 32 -14.75 2.49 5.17
CA ASN A 32 -14.38 1.48 6.17
C ASN A 32 -12.86 1.44 6.38
N LEU A 33 -12.09 1.51 5.31
CA LEU A 33 -10.63 1.64 5.36
C LEU A 33 -10.23 2.85 6.21
N ASN A 34 -10.81 4.03 5.92
CA ASN A 34 -10.52 5.25 6.66
C ASN A 34 -10.81 5.09 8.17
N ARG A 35 -11.93 4.47 8.53
CA ARG A 35 -12.31 4.23 9.94
C ARG A 35 -11.32 3.31 10.66
N LEU A 36 -10.76 2.33 9.96
CA LEU A 36 -9.73 1.43 10.49
C LEU A 36 -8.40 2.16 10.66
N VAL A 37 -7.95 2.89 9.63
CA VAL A 37 -6.71 3.68 9.66
C VAL A 37 -6.79 4.81 10.69
N GLU A 38 -7.98 5.32 11.01
CA GLU A 38 -8.15 6.29 12.10
C GLU A 38 -7.70 5.74 13.47
N GLN A 39 -7.85 4.44 13.72
CA GLN A 39 -7.31 3.83 14.96
C GLN A 39 -5.77 3.87 14.99
N VAL A 40 -5.14 3.82 13.81
CA VAL A 40 -3.69 3.89 13.63
C VAL A 40 -3.20 5.33 13.81
N ARG A 41 -3.93 6.30 13.24
CA ARG A 41 -3.63 7.74 13.41
C ARG A 41 -3.72 8.16 14.88
N GLN A 42 -4.59 7.53 15.66
CA GLN A 42 -4.70 7.67 17.11
C GLN A 42 -3.65 6.88 17.90
N SER A 43 -2.67 6.27 17.23
CA SER A 43 -1.57 5.49 17.80
C SER A 43 -2.02 4.31 18.68
N ARG A 44 -3.16 3.70 18.35
CA ARG A 44 -3.72 2.56 19.10
C ARG A 44 -3.27 1.21 18.56
N VAL A 45 -2.96 1.14 17.27
CA VAL A 45 -2.63 -0.08 16.53
C VAL A 45 -1.56 0.24 15.47
N LEU A 46 -0.64 -0.68 15.23
CA LEU A 46 0.33 -0.59 14.14
C LEU A 46 -0.35 -0.97 12.81
N LEU A 47 -0.11 -0.17 11.77
CA LEU A 47 -0.51 -0.50 10.39
C LEU A 47 0.68 -1.08 9.63
N ILE A 48 0.49 -2.26 9.06
CA ILE A 48 1.37 -2.77 8.00
C ILE A 48 0.61 -2.67 6.70
N SER A 49 1.20 -2.00 5.71
CA SER A 49 0.66 -1.86 4.37
C SER A 49 1.57 -2.53 3.36
N SER A 50 0.98 -3.02 2.28
CA SER A 50 1.71 -3.37 1.06
C SER A 50 1.24 -2.53 -0.12
N ALA A 51 2.13 -2.29 -1.06
CA ALA A 51 1.82 -1.61 -2.31
C ALA A 51 2.70 -2.14 -3.43
N ASP A 52 2.11 -2.41 -4.58
CA ASP A 52 2.85 -2.70 -5.81
C ASP A 52 3.65 -1.49 -6.28
N ALA A 53 4.84 -1.78 -6.78
CA ALA A 53 5.81 -0.80 -7.20
C ALA A 53 6.56 -1.34 -8.43
N HIS A 54 5.87 -1.37 -9.56
CA HIS A 54 6.40 -1.91 -10.81
C HIS A 54 7.36 -0.95 -11.50
N GLN A 55 8.30 -1.52 -12.24
CA GLN A 55 9.04 -0.77 -13.26
C GLN A 55 8.21 -0.72 -14.55
N PRO A 56 8.39 0.27 -15.43
CA PRO A 56 7.63 0.37 -16.67
C PRO A 56 7.73 -0.87 -17.59
N ASP A 57 8.79 -1.65 -17.47
CA ASP A 57 9.09 -2.85 -18.26
C ASP A 57 8.88 -4.16 -17.48
N ASP A 58 8.09 -4.15 -16.40
CA ASP A 58 7.85 -5.34 -15.57
C ASP A 58 7.28 -6.51 -16.40
N PRO A 59 7.92 -7.71 -16.39
CA PRO A 59 7.42 -8.86 -17.13
C PRO A 59 5.99 -9.28 -16.78
N GLU A 60 5.49 -8.92 -15.59
CA GLU A 60 4.10 -9.19 -15.18
C GLU A 60 3.07 -8.53 -16.12
N PHE A 61 3.45 -7.46 -16.81
CA PHE A 61 2.58 -6.78 -17.79
C PHE A 61 2.30 -7.60 -19.06
N ARG A 62 2.88 -8.80 -19.18
CA ARG A 62 2.47 -9.80 -20.18
C ARG A 62 1.14 -10.48 -19.84
N GLU A 63 0.78 -10.51 -18.56
CA GLU A 63 -0.42 -11.17 -18.04
C GLU A 63 -1.45 -10.16 -17.53
N TRP A 64 -0.98 -9.01 -17.02
CA TRP A 64 -1.83 -7.96 -16.44
C TRP A 64 -1.67 -6.63 -17.20
N PRO A 65 -2.67 -5.74 -17.17
CA PRO A 65 -2.50 -4.37 -17.63
C PRO A 65 -1.34 -3.66 -16.91
N VAL A 66 -0.72 -2.68 -17.55
CA VAL A 66 0.28 -1.82 -16.88
C VAL A 66 -0.39 -1.05 -15.75
N HIS A 67 0.03 -1.30 -14.51
CA HIS A 67 -0.55 -0.73 -13.29
C HIS A 67 0.54 -0.48 -12.24
N CYS A 68 0.25 0.35 -11.24
CA CYS A 68 1.10 0.61 -10.07
C CYS A 68 2.58 0.85 -10.42
N VAL A 69 2.82 1.51 -11.55
CA VAL A 69 4.17 1.88 -12.00
C VAL A 69 4.72 2.97 -11.08
N LYS A 70 5.94 2.77 -10.57
CA LYS A 70 6.58 3.71 -9.63
C LYS A 70 6.55 5.15 -10.17
N GLY A 71 6.17 6.08 -9.30
CA GLY A 71 6.10 7.51 -9.61
C GLY A 71 4.85 7.95 -10.38
N THR A 72 3.94 7.04 -10.71
CA THR A 72 2.64 7.40 -11.29
C THR A 72 1.59 7.62 -10.20
N ALA A 73 0.59 8.46 -10.48
CA ALA A 73 -0.53 8.69 -9.56
C ALA A 73 -1.31 7.40 -9.25
N GLY A 74 -1.37 6.46 -10.19
CA GLY A 74 -2.00 5.15 -10.00
C GLY A 74 -1.32 4.30 -8.94
N ALA A 75 -0.01 4.47 -8.74
CA ALA A 75 0.77 3.73 -7.75
C ALA A 75 0.73 4.33 -6.33
N GLU A 76 0.11 5.49 -6.15
CA GLU A 76 -0.06 6.09 -4.83
C GLU A 76 -1.19 5.40 -4.06
N LEU A 77 -1.04 5.32 -2.74
CA LEU A 77 -2.13 4.91 -1.86
C LEU A 77 -3.29 5.90 -1.97
N VAL A 78 -4.53 5.42 -1.88
CA VAL A 78 -5.70 6.31 -1.77
C VAL A 78 -5.64 7.14 -0.50
N PRO A 79 -6.22 8.36 -0.45
CA PRO A 79 -6.08 9.28 0.69
C PRO A 79 -6.47 8.71 2.06
N GLU A 80 -7.34 7.70 2.09
CA GLU A 80 -7.84 7.03 3.28
C GLU A 80 -6.86 6.03 3.91
N ALA A 81 -5.93 5.49 3.12
CA ALA A 81 -5.00 4.42 3.47
C ALA A 81 -3.80 4.86 4.34
N PRO A 82 -3.15 6.02 4.11
CA PRO A 82 -1.95 6.37 4.86
C PRO A 82 -2.24 6.91 6.28
N ALA A 83 -1.30 6.63 7.19
CA ALA A 83 -1.11 7.35 8.44
C ALA A 83 -0.01 8.41 8.31
N ALA A 84 0.06 9.36 9.25
CA ALA A 84 0.94 10.53 9.12
C ALA A 84 2.44 10.17 9.18
N ARG A 85 2.82 9.23 10.06
CA ARG A 85 4.23 8.80 10.23
C ARG A 85 4.44 7.44 9.62
N GLN A 86 4.90 7.41 8.37
CA GLN A 86 5.11 6.20 7.59
C GLN A 86 6.58 5.85 7.43
N LEU A 87 6.93 4.58 7.66
CA LEU A 87 8.21 3.99 7.25
C LEU A 87 7.99 3.27 5.91
N VAL A 88 8.60 3.76 4.84
CA VAL A 88 8.54 3.10 3.53
C VAL A 88 9.72 2.16 3.37
N ILE A 89 9.44 0.88 3.19
CA ILE A 89 10.43 -0.16 2.92
C ILE A 89 10.36 -0.53 1.43
N PRO A 90 11.36 -0.13 0.63
CA PRO A 90 11.44 -0.54 -0.77
C PRO A 90 11.81 -2.02 -0.91
N ASN A 91 11.31 -2.68 -1.95
CA ASN A 91 11.82 -3.99 -2.39
C ASN A 91 13.22 -3.85 -3.00
N ARG A 92 14.23 -3.73 -2.13
CA ARG A 92 15.66 -3.75 -2.46
C ARG A 92 16.42 -4.43 -1.34
N GLU A 93 17.54 -5.04 -1.69
CA GLU A 93 18.47 -5.59 -0.70
C GLU A 93 19.11 -4.47 0.13
N ASN A 94 19.60 -4.83 1.32
CA ASN A 94 20.37 -3.95 2.19
C ASN A 94 19.63 -2.67 2.63
N PHE A 95 18.30 -2.74 2.77
CA PHE A 95 17.56 -1.66 3.44
C PHE A 95 17.97 -1.60 4.91
N VAL A 96 18.44 -0.44 5.34
CA VAL A 96 18.80 -0.17 6.74
C VAL A 96 17.57 0.38 7.44
N PHE A 97 17.14 -0.29 8.50
CA PHE A 97 16.04 0.18 9.33
C PHE A 97 16.49 1.37 10.17
N PRO A 98 15.62 2.36 10.40
CA PRO A 98 15.87 3.40 11.38
C PRO A 98 15.87 2.82 12.79
N ASP A 99 16.66 3.40 13.69
CA ASP A 99 16.73 2.94 15.09
C ASP A 99 15.41 3.17 15.86
N ASP A 100 14.65 4.21 15.48
CA ASP A 100 13.38 4.58 16.11
C ASP A 100 12.16 4.04 15.35
N LEU A 101 12.03 2.71 15.29
CA LEU A 101 10.85 2.05 14.74
C LEU A 101 9.52 2.43 15.46
N PRO A 102 9.48 2.58 16.80
CA PRO A 102 8.24 2.93 17.50
C PRO A 102 7.64 4.29 17.14
N SER A 103 8.42 5.22 16.57
CA SER A 103 7.89 6.50 16.08
C SER A 103 6.92 6.36 14.91
N TYR A 104 7.01 5.28 14.14
CA TYR A 104 6.17 5.07 12.96
C TYR A 104 4.83 4.46 13.32
N GLN A 105 3.77 4.98 12.70
CA GLN A 105 2.40 4.47 12.83
C GLN A 105 2.10 3.43 11.75
N GLN A 106 2.76 3.55 10.60
CA GLN A 106 2.57 2.70 9.43
C GLN A 106 3.91 2.24 8.88
N VAL A 107 4.01 0.97 8.52
CA VAL A 107 5.10 0.42 7.71
C VAL A 107 4.54 0.06 6.34
N LEU A 108 5.01 0.72 5.28
CA LEU A 108 4.59 0.47 3.90
C LEU A 108 5.66 -0.34 3.16
N LEU A 109 5.32 -1.58 2.81
CA LEU A 109 6.15 -2.49 2.04
C LEU A 109 5.87 -2.29 0.54
N LYS A 110 6.81 -1.69 -0.20
CA LYS A 110 6.71 -1.56 -1.66
C LYS A 110 7.22 -2.84 -2.30
N LYS A 111 6.34 -3.67 -2.88
CA LYS A 111 6.65 -4.99 -3.48
C LYS A 111 6.66 -4.96 -5.01
N LYS A 112 7.23 -6.00 -5.63
CA LYS A 112 7.26 -6.16 -7.10
C LYS A 112 6.20 -7.14 -7.63
N HIS A 113 5.70 -8.07 -6.83
CA HIS A 113 4.82 -9.15 -7.30
C HIS A 113 3.74 -9.48 -6.28
N ALA A 114 2.51 -9.65 -6.77
CA ALA A 114 1.50 -10.50 -6.14
C ALA A 114 1.51 -11.85 -6.88
N ARG A 115 2.43 -12.77 -6.53
CA ARG A 115 2.33 -14.13 -7.08
C ARG A 115 1.02 -14.74 -6.61
N ARG A 116 0.29 -15.43 -7.51
CA ARG A 116 -0.78 -16.35 -7.10
C ARG A 116 -0.17 -17.35 -6.10
N LEU A 117 -0.65 -17.33 -4.87
CA LEU A 117 -0.47 -18.42 -3.92
C LEU A 117 -1.27 -19.65 -4.39
#